data_AF-A0A1G9MWV9-F1
#
_entry.id   AF-A0A1G9MWV9-F1
#
_cell.length_a   1.000
_cell.length_b   1.000
_cell.length_c   1.000
_cell.angle_alpha   90.00
_cell.angle_beta   90.00
_cell.angle_gamma   90.00
#
_symmetry.space_group_name_H-M   'P 1'
#
loop_
_entity.id
_entity.type
_entity.pdbx_description
1 polymer ?
#
loop_
_entity_poly.entity_id
_entity_poly.type
_entity_poly.pdbx_seq_one_letter_code
_entity_poly.pdbx_strand_id
1 'polypeptide(L)' 'MWRRIMDAAFLLRKKGVNGVGIPDLIIALIAHHHDLPVLSKDRHFHAMHAHLGLKLYDPFV' A
#
# COMPACT_ATOMS: atom_id res chain seq x y z
N MET A 1 -9.52 4.34 -11.35
CA MET A 1 -8.29 3.76 -10.80
C MET A 1 -7.15 4.77 -10.68
N TRP A 2 -6.68 5.37 -11.78
CA TRP A 2 -5.52 6.28 -11.78
C TRP A 2 -5.58 7.43 -10.76
N ARG A 3 -6.73 8.09 -10.61
CA ARG A 3 -6.92 9.15 -9.60
C ARG A 3 -6.66 8.65 -8.17
N ARG A 4 -7.15 7.47 -7.81
CA ARG A 4 -6.91 6.86 -6.49
C ARG A 4 -5.43 6.57 -6.24
N ILE A 5 -4.70 6.17 -7.28
CA ILE A 5 -3.25 5.96 -7.22
C ILE A 5 -2.54 7.28 -6.91
N MET A 6 -2.92 8.36 -7.61
CA MET A 6 -2.33 9.68 -7.39
C MET A 6 -2.66 10.24 -6.00
N ASP A 7 -3.91 10.08 -5.54
CA ASP A 7 -4.34 10.52 -4.21
C ASP A 7 -3.59 9.77 -3.10
N ALA A 8 -3.41 8.44 -3.26
CA ALA A 8 -2.64 7.63 -2.33
C ALA A 8 -1.15 8.01 -2.34
N ALA A 9 -0.56 8.21 -3.53
CA ALA A 9 0.83 8.65 -3.66
C ALA A 9 1.07 10.00 -2.97
N PHE A 10 0.16 10.95 -3.16
CA PHE A 10 0.22 12.26 -2.51
C PHE A 10 0.07 12.15 -0.99
N LEU A 11 -0.89 11.35 -0.51
CA LEU A 11 -1.11 11.09 0.91
C LEU A 11 0.15 10.50 1.56
N LEU A 12 0.75 9.47 0.98
CA LEU A 12 1.93 8.80 1.53
C LEU A 12 3.13 9.75 1.58
N ARG A 13 3.36 10.54 0.52
CA ARG A 13 4.40 11.58 0.52
C ARG A 13 4.18 12.61 1.63
N LYS A 14 2.94 13.07 1.83
CA LYS A 14 2.59 13.99 2.92
C LYS A 14 2.83 13.40 4.31
N LYS A 15 2.78 12.07 4.44
CA LYS A 15 3.04 11.33 5.69
C LYS A 15 4.49 10.89 5.86
N GLY A 16 5.39 11.27 4.95
CA GLY A 16 6.81 10.90 4.99
C GLY A 16 7.11 9.51 4.45
N VAL A 17 6.13 8.80 3.90
CA VAL A 17 6.31 7.52 3.21
C VAL A 17 6.70 7.80 1.76
N ASN A 18 8.01 7.89 1.55
CA ASN A 18 8.64 8.21 0.27
C ASN A 18 9.11 6.95 -0.45
N GLY A 19 9.35 7.06 -1.76
CA GLY A 19 9.95 5.99 -2.56
C GLY A 19 9.01 4.85 -2.98
N VAL A 20 7.73 4.90 -2.59
CA VAL A 20 6.72 3.92 -3.03
C VAL A 20 6.47 4.06 -4.53
N GLY A 21 6.62 2.95 -5.25
CA GLY A 21 6.41 2.89 -6.69
C GLY A 21 4.93 2.86 -7.08
N ILE A 22 4.62 3.28 -8.32
CA ILE A 22 3.27 3.09 -8.89
C ILE A 22 2.84 1.61 -8.87
N PRO A 23 3.70 0.62 -9.18
CA PRO A 23 3.33 -0.79 -9.07
C PRO A 23 2.90 -1.20 -7.65
N ASP A 24 3.62 -0.74 -6.62
CA ASP A 24 3.30 -1.01 -5.22
C ASP A 24 1.91 -0.45 -4.85
N LEU A 25 1.63 0.78 -5.31
CA LEU A 25 0.33 1.43 -5.11
C LEU A 25 -0.80 0.68 -5.82
N ILE A 26 -0.56 0.16 -7.03
CA ILE A 26 -1.55 -0.63 -7.76
C ILE A 26 -1.87 -1.90 -6.97
N ILE A 27 -0.85 -2.64 -6.53
CA ILE A 27 -1.04 -3.87 -5.74
C ILE A 27 -1.81 -3.55 -4.44
N ALA A 28 -1.37 -2.53 -3.70
CA ALA A 28 -1.98 -2.13 -2.43
C ALA A 28 -3.45 -1.73 -2.61
N LEU A 29 -3.76 -0.87 -3.60
CA LEU A 29 -5.12 -0.38 -3.82
C LEU A 29 -6.06 -1.44 -4.39
N ILE A 30 -5.57 -2.38 -5.20
CA ILE A 30 -6.36 -3.52 -5.68
C ILE A 30 -6.67 -4.45 -4.50
N ALA A 31 -5.67 -4.85 -3.72
CA ALA A 31 -5.86 -5.74 -2.57
C ALA A 31 -6.84 -5.12 -1.56
N HIS A 32 -6.66 -3.85 -1.21
CA HIS A 32 -7.57 -3.11 -0.34
C HIS A 32 -8.99 -3.02 -0.91
N HIS A 33 -9.14 -2.77 -2.22
CA HIS A 33 -10.46 -2.68 -2.86
C HIS A 33 -11.24 -4.00 -2.82
N HIS A 34 -10.54 -5.14 -2.88
CA HIS A 34 -11.13 -6.47 -2.79
C HIS A 34 -11.12 -7.06 -1.37
N ASP A 35 -10.73 -6.27 -0.37
CA ASP A 35 -10.63 -6.68 1.03
C ASP A 35 -9.68 -7.87 1.30
N LEU A 36 -8.67 -8.03 0.44
CA LEU A 36 -7.68 -9.11 0.48
C LEU A 36 -6.38 -8.68 1.18
N PRO A 37 -5.70 -9.59 1.88
CA PRO A 37 -4.38 -9.33 2.44
C PRO A 37 -3.29 -9.36 1.36
N VAL A 38 -2.27 -8.51 1.53
CA VAL A 38 -1.03 -8.55 0.75
C VAL A 38 0.00 -9.42 1.47
N LEU A 39 0.50 -10.44 0.79
CA LEU A 39 1.70 -11.18 1.20
C LEU A 39 2.91 -10.59 0.46
N SER A 40 3.84 -10.01 1.20
CA SER A 40 5.08 -9.47 0.64
C SER A 40 6.18 -9.36 1.69
N LYS A 41 7.45 -9.52 1.26
CA LYS A 41 8.63 -9.19 2.08
C LYS A 41 9.05 -7.72 1.94
N ASP A 42 8.41 -6.97 1.05
CA ASP A 42 8.72 -5.57 0.83
C ASP A 42 8.15 -4.70 1.96
N ARG A 43 9.05 -3.94 2.59
CA ARG A 43 8.73 -2.99 3.66
C ARG A 43 7.81 -1.85 3.22
N HIS A 44 7.70 -1.56 1.92
CA HIS A 44 6.76 -0.55 1.43
C HIS A 44 5.31 -0.89 1.80
N PHE A 45 4.90 -2.16 1.74
CA PHE A 45 3.55 -2.56 2.13
C PHE A 45 3.30 -2.41 3.63
N HIS A 46 4.32 -2.63 4.46
CA HIS A 46 4.29 -2.34 5.90
C HIS A 46 4.13 -0.85 6.18
N ALA A 47 4.87 0.01 5.46
CA ALA A 47 4.72 1.46 5.59
C ALA A 47 3.33 1.94 5.12
N MET A 48 2.78 1.34 4.06
CA MET A 48 1.45 1.67 3.54
C MET A 48 0.30 1.20 4.46
N HIS A 49 0.46 0.07 5.17
CA HIS A 49 -0.54 -0.47 6.10
C HIS A 49 -1.07 0.59 7.06
N ALA A 50 -0.16 1.35 7.69
CA ALA A 50 -0.49 2.37 8.68
C ALA A 50 -1.27 3.58 8.12
N HIS A 51 -1.32 3.77 6.80
CA HIS A 51 -1.92 4.95 6.17
C HIS A 51 -3.07 4.64 5.21
N LEU A 52 -3.09 3.44 4.64
CA LEU A 52 -4.09 3.03 3.63
C LEU A 52 -5.05 1.94 4.14
N GLY A 53 -4.89 1.44 5.37
CA GLY A 53 -5.72 0.35 5.90
C GLY A 53 -5.54 -0.94 5.09
N LEU A 54 -4.32 -1.19 4.63
CA LEU A 54 -3.98 -2.37 3.84
C LEU A 54 -3.90 -3.60 4.76
N LYS A 55 -4.59 -4.70 4.48
CA LYS A 55 -4.38 -5.94 5.24
C LYS A 55 -3.05 -6.57 4.81
N LEU A 56 -2.23 -7.01 5.78
CA LEU A 56 -0.98 -7.72 5.51
C LEU A 56 -1.09 -9.14 6.04
N TYR A 57 -0.53 -10.10 5.30
CA TYR A 57 -0.35 -11.46 5.77
C TYR A 57 1.13 -11.69 6.09
N ASP A 58 1.42 -12.06 7.33
CA ASP A 58 2.74 -12.49 7.76
C ASP A 58 2.72 -14.00 8.01
N PRO A 59 3.34 -14.82 7.13
CA PRO A 59 3.39 -16.26 7.30
C PRO A 59 4.39 -16.73 8.37
N PHE A 60 5.15 -15.82 9.00
CA PHE A 60 6.24 -16.15 9.92
C PHE A 60 6.08 -15.55 11.32
N VAL A 61 4.91 -14.99 11.63
CA VAL A 61 4.49 -14.61 12.99
C VAL A 61 3.60 -15.70 13.58
#